data_AF-A0A382KPC8-F1
#
_entry.id   AF-A0A382KPC8-F1
#
_cell.length_a   1.000
_cell.length_b   1.000
_cell.length_c   1.000
_cell.angle_alpha   90.00
_cell.angle_beta   90.00
_cell.angle_gamma   90.00
#
_symmetry.space_group_name_H-M   'P 1'
#
loop_
_entity.id
_entity.type
_entity.pdbx_description
1 polymer ?
#
loop_
_entity_poly.entity_id
_entity_poly.type
_entity_poly.pdbx_seq_one_letter_code
_entity_poly.pdbx_strand_id
1 'polypeptide(L)' 'MKDLDGKKIVVAMSGGVDSSVAAALLKESGRGVVGISLQLWNYSLDSVERFGTCCSLDDLGDARRVADRIGISFYI' A
#
# COMPACT_ATOMS: atom_id res chain seq x y z
N MET A 1 -4.33 22.80 4.29
CA MET A 1 -3.62 21.57 3.86
C MET A 1 -2.43 22.05 3.03
N LYS A 2 -1.17 21.71 3.39
CA LYS A 2 0.03 22.25 2.72
C LYS A 2 -0.06 22.06 1.19
N ASP A 3 0.39 23.03 0.41
CA ASP A 3 0.52 22.89 -1.05
C ASP A 3 1.47 21.72 -1.36
N LEU A 4 0.91 20.67 -1.96
CA LEU A 4 1.62 19.47 -2.39
C LEU A 4 1.85 19.45 -3.91
N ASP A 5 1.58 20.57 -4.59
CA ASP A 5 1.73 20.70 -6.03
C ASP A 5 3.17 20.38 -6.46
N GLY A 6 3.30 19.47 -7.43
CA GLY A 6 4.57 18.98 -7.94
C GLY A 6 5.30 17.95 -7.08
N LYS A 7 4.79 17.59 -5.89
CA LYS A 7 5.42 16.56 -5.04
C LYS A 7 4.87 15.17 -5.35
N LYS A 8 5.76 14.17 -5.39
CA LYS A 8 5.35 12.75 -5.38
C LYS A 8 4.98 12.34 -3.96
N ILE A 9 3.87 11.61 -3.83
CA ILE A 9 3.37 11.09 -2.57
C ILE A 9 3.60 9.58 -2.56
N VAL A 10 4.19 9.10 -1.47
CA VAL A 10 4.37 7.67 -1.22
C VAL A 10 3.34 7.26 -0.17
N VAL A 11 2.56 6.22 -0.48
CA VAL A 11 1.56 5.67 0.44
C VAL A 11 2.01 4.28 0.88
N ALA A 12 2.15 4.10 2.19
CA ALA A 12 2.32 2.77 2.76
C ALA A 12 0.98 2.02 2.68
N MET A 13 0.94 0.98 1.86
CA MET A 13 -0.23 0.14 1.59
C MET A 13 -0.04 -1.21 2.29
N SER A 14 -0.88 -1.50 3.26
CA SER A 14 -0.85 -2.77 4.01
C SER A 14 -1.73 -3.86 3.39
N GLY A 15 -2.44 -3.57 2.29
CA GLY A 15 -3.52 -4.40 1.76
C GLY A 15 -4.90 -4.04 2.35
N GLY A 16 -4.93 -3.29 3.45
CA GLY A 16 -6.17 -2.84 4.09
C GLY A 16 -6.90 -1.72 3.33
N VAL A 17 -8.20 -1.58 3.65
CA VAL A 17 -9.11 -0.62 3.00
C VAL A 17 -8.69 0.84 3.20
N ASP A 18 -8.22 1.22 4.39
CA ASP A 18 -7.89 2.62 4.69
C ASP A 18 -6.76 3.14 3.81
N SER A 19 -5.67 2.37 3.73
CA SER A 19 -4.52 2.70 2.88
C SER A 19 -4.89 2.71 1.39
N SER A 20 -5.80 1.82 0.99
CA SER A 20 -6.31 1.71 -0.38
C SER A 20 -7.14 2.93 -0.79
N VAL A 21 -8.08 3.35 0.06
CA VAL A 21 -8.92 4.53 -0.17
C VAL A 21 -8.08 5.79 -0.13
N ALA A 22 -7.11 5.90 0.78
CA ALA A 22 -6.18 7.03 0.82
C ALA A 22 -5.40 7.17 -0.51
N ALA A 23 -4.85 6.06 -1.03
CA ALA A 23 -4.15 6.06 -2.31
C ALA A 23 -5.07 6.46 -3.48
N ALA A 24 -6.30 5.93 -3.50
CA ALA A 24 -7.30 6.24 -4.53
C ALA A 24 -7.69 7.72 -4.55
N LEU A 25 -7.98 8.32 -3.38
CA LEU A 25 -8.33 9.73 -3.26
C LEU A 25 -7.19 10.66 -3.70
N LEU A 26 -5.95 10.29 -3.35
CA LEU A 26 -4.77 11.05 -3.79
C LEU A 26 -4.60 10.98 -5.31
N LYS A 27 -4.81 9.81 -5.91
CA LYS A 27 -4.78 9.63 -7.37
C LYS A 27 -5.89 10.40 -8.07
N GLU A 28 -7.12 10.36 -7.54
CA GLU A 28 -8.28 11.08 -8.07
C GLU A 28 -8.06 12.61 -8.01
N SER A 29 -7.37 13.10 -6.98
CA SER A 29 -6.98 14.52 -6.88
C SER A 29 -5.88 14.96 -7.87
N GLY A 30 -5.47 14.09 -8.81
CA GLY A 30 -4.49 14.39 -9.86
C GLY A 30 -3.03 14.38 -9.38
N ARG A 31 -2.74 13.86 -8.18
CA ARG A 31 -1.39 13.87 -7.61
C ARG A 31 -0.57 12.68 -8.11
N GLY A 32 0.75 12.86 -8.14
CA GLY A 32 1.68 11.77 -8.42
C GLY A 32 1.79 10.85 -7.20
N VAL A 33 1.25 9.63 -7.27
CA VAL A 33 1.20 8.67 -6.16
C VAL A 33 1.96 7.40 -6.51
N VAL A 34 2.69 6.87 -5.53
CA VAL A 34 3.33 5.54 -5.56
C VAL A 34 2.91 4.79 -4.29
N GLY A 35 2.48 3.54 -4.45
CA GLY A 35 2.22 2.63 -3.33
C GLY A 35 3.48 1.87 -2.94
N ILE A 36 3.69 1.65 -1.64
CA ILE A 36 4.71 0.74 -1.13
C ILE A 36 4.12 -0.17 -0.07
N SER A 37 4.50 -1.44 -0.03
CA SER A 37 4.31 -2.28 1.16
C SER A 37 5.64 -2.47 1.87
N LEU A 38 5.63 -2.52 3.19
CA LEU A 38 6.85 -2.66 3.99
C LEU A 38 6.87 -4.03 4.67
N GLN A 39 7.85 -4.86 4.33
CA GLN A 39 8.11 -6.10 5.05
C GLN A 39 9.00 -5.83 6.26
N LEU A 40 8.39 -5.46 7.38
CA LEU A 40 9.11 -5.08 8.60
C LEU A 40 9.41 -6.27 9.53
N TRP A 41 8.74 -7.39 9.32
CA TRP A 41 8.88 -8.60 10.14
C TRP A 41 9.29 -9.80 9.29
N ASN A 42 10.22 -10.59 9.82
CA ASN A 42 10.67 -11.82 9.17
C ASN A 42 9.77 -12.99 9.58
N TYR A 43 8.70 -13.19 8.81
CA TYR A 43 7.76 -14.31 9.01
C TYR A 43 8.36 -15.69 8.65
N SER A 44 9.58 -15.75 8.12
CA SER A 44 10.24 -17.02 7.76
C SER A 44 10.68 -17.84 8.97
N LEU A 45 10.77 -17.23 10.16
CA LEU A 45 11.25 -17.87 11.40
C LEU A 45 10.11 -18.38 12.28
N ASP A 46 8.93 -17.79 12.19
CA ASP A 46 7.74 -18.19 12.94
C ASP A 46 6.77 -18.86 11.96
N SER A 47 6.87 -20.19 11.85
CA SER A 47 5.99 -21.10 11.09
C SER A 47 4.53 -21.14 11.56
N VAL A 48 4.10 -20.13 12.32
CA VAL A 48 2.73 -20.01 12.81
C VAL A 48 2.04 -18.97 11.94
N GLU A 49 1.19 -19.42 11.01
CA GLU A 49 0.18 -18.58 10.39
C GLU A 49 -0.68 -17.96 11.49
N ARG A 50 -0.27 -16.79 11.97
CA ARG A 50 -1.06 -16.04 12.94
C ARG A 50 -2.11 -15.28 12.16
N PHE A 51 -3.34 -15.80 12.22
CA PHE A 51 -4.53 -15.11 11.73
C PHE A 51 -4.54 -13.66 12.24
N GLY A 52 -4.53 -12.68 11.32
CA GLY A 52 -4.56 -11.25 11.66
C GLY A 52 -3.20 -10.55 11.80
N THR A 53 -2.07 -11.19 11.45
CA THR A 53 -0.82 -10.42 11.28
C THR A 53 -0.83 -9.73 9.92
N CYS A 54 -0.96 -8.39 9.96
CA CYS A 54 -0.65 -7.48 8.85
C CYS A 54 0.67 -7.90 8.20
N CYS A 55 0.70 -8.00 6.87
CA CYS A 55 1.84 -8.39 6.02
C CYS A 55 1.96 -9.89 5.69
N SER A 56 0.83 -10.59 5.57
CA SER A 56 0.78 -11.88 4.86
C SER A 56 1.07 -11.72 3.35
N LEU A 57 1.39 -12.81 2.66
CA LEU A 57 1.50 -12.79 1.19
C LEU A 57 0.19 -12.32 0.52
N ASP A 58 -0.95 -12.61 1.14
CA ASP A 58 -2.26 -12.19 0.66
C ASP A 58 -2.44 -10.67 0.76
N ASP A 59 -2.00 -10.06 1.87
CA ASP A 59 -2.03 -8.60 2.07
C ASP A 59 -1.21 -7.85 1.01
N LEU A 60 -0.03 -8.37 0.67
CA LEU A 60 0.80 -7.84 -0.42
C LEU A 60 0.09 -7.98 -1.76
N GLY A 61 -0.60 -9.10 -1.97
CA GLY A 61 -1.43 -9.36 -3.14
C GLY A 61 -2.63 -8.41 -3.25
N ASP A 62 -3.28 -8.08 -2.13
CA ASP A 62 -4.36 -7.10 -2.07
C ASP A 62 -3.84 -5.68 -2.39
N ALA A 63 -2.72 -5.27 -1.77
CA ALA A 63 -2.11 -3.97 -2.03
C ALA A 63 -1.72 -3.80 -3.51
N ARG A 64 -1.10 -4.83 -4.11
CA ARG A 64 -0.78 -4.90 -5.54
C ARG A 64 -2.03 -4.76 -6.40
N ARG A 65 -3.08 -5.54 -6.14
CA ARG A 65 -4.35 -5.51 -6.91
C ARG A 65 -5.02 -4.14 -6.86
N VAL A 66 -5.03 -3.49 -5.69
CA VAL A 66 -5.56 -2.13 -5.55
C VAL A 66 -4.74 -1.15 -6.39
N ALA A 67 -3.41 -1.18 -6.27
CA ALA A 67 -2.52 -0.28 -6.99
C ALA A 67 -2.67 -0.42 -8.52
N ASP A 68 -2.76 -1.64 -9.03
CA ASP A 68 -3.01 -1.94 -10.44
C ASP A 68 -4.37 -1.38 -10.88
N ARG A 69 -5.42 -1.54 -10.05
CA ARG A 69 -6.77 -1.07 -10.36
C ARG A 69 -6.88 0.46 -10.43
N ILE A 70 -6.15 1.19 -9.59
CA ILE A 70 -6.15 2.66 -9.57
C ILE A 70 -5.04 3.27 -10.46
N GLY A 71 -4.21 2.44 -11.09
CA GLY A 71 -3.17 2.88 -12.01
C GLY A 71 -2.04 3.67 -11.34
N ILE A 72 -1.51 3.15 -10.23
CA ILE A 72 -0.30 3.68 -9.57
C ILE A 72 0.79 2.61 -9.54
N SER A 73 2.06 3.04 -9.55
CA SER A 73 3.19 2.11 -9.34
C SER A 73 3.18 1.57 -7.92
N PHE A 74 3.58 0.30 -7.76
CA PHE A 74 3.63 -0.39 -6.48
C PHE A 74 4.95 -1.14 -6.30
N TYR A 75 5.54 -1.00 -5.11
CA TYR A 75 6.81 -1.63 -4.72
C TYR A 75 6.69 -2.30 -3.34
N ILE A 76 7.63 -3.20 -3.05
CA ILE A 76 7.81 -3.86 -1.76
C ILE A 76 9.21 -3.52 -1.26
#